data_AF-A0A1E8QAC4-F1
#
_entry.id   AF-A0A1E8QAC4-F1
#
_cell.length_a   1.000
_cell.length_b   1.000
_cell.length_c   1.000
_cell.angle_alpha   90.00
_cell.angle_beta   90.00
_cell.angle_gamma   90.00
#
_symmetry.space_group_name_H-M   'P 1'
#
loop_
_entity.id
_entity.type
_entity.pdbx_description
1 polymer ?
#
loop_
_entity_poly.entity_id
_entity_poly.type
_entity_poly.pdbx_seq_one_letter_code
_entity_poly.pdbx_strand_id
1 'polypeptide(L)'
;MTTPPDAGFRFDRPAALIAALPALLGFVPEDSLVLAVLEDDELSCVMRLDLSEDILGMCERVATAVVDGPGDSAVAVIVDEDGAACRMCCDGHQVLADALGDALARTGVRLRDVHVVDRVDAGGRWHCADGCGLGGEIDDPHASPVAAAAVLDGRRLYTRRSELQDVVAPTDPVQAAGLRAALLAHAASHDEEDPADQVRHAVAMAVATARGECPDVDDVVRLACALAVPCVRDTLYALAVSSIADEAEALWLGLARTVPFPWRADALVLLGFSTYVRGDGPLTGIAVGAALDGAPEHRMASMLDEALQRGVRPEQIRELGLSGYRVAQRLGVDLPPRPTFGGARPSRP
;
A
#
# COMPACT_ATOMS: atom_id res chain seq x y z
N MET A 1 4.07 -4.30 4.58
CA MET A 1 3.36 -4.82 5.77
C MET A 1 2.03 -4.08 5.88
N THR A 2 0.89 -4.78 6.02
CA THR A 2 -0.41 -4.14 6.20
C THR A 2 -0.91 -4.33 7.63
N THR A 3 -1.32 -3.25 8.29
CA THR A 3 -1.96 -3.31 9.61
C THR A 3 -3.47 -3.56 9.40
N PRO A 4 -4.03 -4.62 10.00
CA PRO A 4 -5.47 -4.90 9.90
C PRO A 4 -6.30 -3.79 10.56
N PRO A 5 -7.56 -3.58 10.14
CA PRO A 5 -8.50 -2.82 10.95
C PRO A 5 -8.73 -3.53 12.30
N ASP A 6 -8.97 -2.72 13.34
CA ASP A 6 -9.14 -3.13 14.75
C ASP A 6 -10.46 -3.91 14.94
N ALA A 7 -10.47 -5.14 14.42
CA ALA A 7 -11.52 -6.12 14.63
C ALA A 7 -10.86 -7.30 15.35
N GLY A 8 -11.22 -7.53 16.61
CA GLY A 8 -10.71 -8.63 17.47
C GLY A 8 -11.04 -10.02 16.91
N PHE A 9 -10.49 -10.33 15.75
CA PHE A 9 -10.70 -11.54 14.97
C PHE A 9 -9.62 -12.53 15.39
N ARG A 10 -10.04 -13.57 16.12
CA ARG A 10 -9.14 -14.66 16.49
C ARG A 10 -8.96 -15.56 15.28
N PHE A 11 -7.74 -15.66 14.77
CA PHE A 11 -7.39 -16.48 13.61
C PHE A 11 -7.02 -17.91 14.03
N ASP A 12 -7.91 -18.57 14.76
CA ASP A 12 -7.75 -19.95 15.24
C ASP A 12 -8.22 -21.00 14.22
N ARG A 13 -8.85 -20.57 13.12
CA ARG A 13 -9.29 -21.43 12.02
C ARG A 13 -8.52 -21.11 10.73
N PRO A 14 -7.73 -22.06 10.19
CA PRO A 14 -6.96 -21.86 8.95
C PRO A 14 -7.80 -21.34 7.78
N ALA A 15 -8.98 -21.95 7.55
CA ALA A 15 -9.88 -21.56 6.46
C ALA A 15 -10.31 -20.08 6.54
N ALA A 16 -10.55 -19.55 7.74
CA ALA A 16 -10.97 -18.17 7.93
C ALA A 16 -9.80 -17.18 7.80
N LEU A 17 -8.61 -17.56 8.30
CA LEU A 17 -7.39 -16.79 8.11
C LEU A 17 -7.05 -16.65 6.62
N ILE A 18 -7.06 -17.76 5.89
CA ILE A 18 -6.79 -17.77 4.45
C ILE A 18 -7.80 -16.90 3.69
N ALA A 19 -9.09 -17.01 4.02
CA ALA A 19 -10.15 -16.20 3.42
C ALA A 19 -10.03 -14.71 3.73
N ALA A 20 -9.41 -14.33 4.84
CA ALA A 20 -9.17 -12.92 5.19
C ALA A 20 -7.98 -12.31 4.43
N LEU A 21 -7.07 -13.11 3.88
CA LEU A 21 -5.84 -12.62 3.24
C LEU A 21 -6.10 -11.59 2.13
N PRO A 22 -7.07 -11.75 1.22
CA PRO A 22 -7.31 -10.76 0.18
C PRO A 22 -7.70 -9.39 0.73
N ALA A 23 -8.47 -9.35 1.82
CA ALA A 23 -8.86 -8.11 2.46
C ALA A 23 -7.70 -7.44 3.20
N LEU A 24 -6.81 -8.24 3.78
CA LEU A 24 -5.60 -7.76 4.48
C LEU A 24 -4.54 -7.26 3.50
N LEU A 25 -4.39 -7.93 2.36
CA LEU A 25 -3.42 -7.62 1.30
C LEU A 25 -3.97 -6.65 0.24
N GLY A 26 -5.27 -6.37 0.22
CA GLY A 26 -5.96 -5.56 -0.79
C GLY A 26 -6.16 -6.25 -2.15
N PHE A 27 -5.58 -7.42 -2.35
CA PHE A 27 -5.72 -8.24 -3.56
C PHE A 27 -5.60 -9.72 -3.21
N VAL A 28 -6.13 -10.60 -4.07
CA VAL A 28 -5.99 -12.06 -3.89
C VAL A 28 -4.52 -12.45 -4.13
N PRO A 29 -3.83 -13.05 -3.14
CA PRO A 29 -2.46 -13.52 -3.33
C PRO A 29 -2.42 -14.70 -4.32
N GLU A 30 -1.49 -14.65 -5.26
CA GLU A 30 -1.15 -15.72 -6.22
C GLU A 30 0.38 -15.94 -6.13
N ASP A 31 0.83 -17.18 -6.33
CA ASP A 31 2.25 -17.62 -6.31
C ASP A 31 3.07 -16.94 -5.20
N SER A 32 2.65 -17.10 -3.95
CA SER A 32 3.22 -16.34 -2.84
C SER A 32 3.29 -17.06 -1.51
N LEU A 33 4.28 -16.68 -0.70
CA LEU A 33 4.36 -16.98 0.72
C LEU A 33 3.80 -15.78 1.50
N VAL A 34 2.72 -16.00 2.23
CA VAL A 34 2.11 -15.01 3.11
C VAL A 34 2.40 -15.39 4.56
N LEU A 35 2.94 -14.45 5.34
CA LEU A 35 3.20 -14.63 6.76
C LEU A 35 2.27 -13.71 7.55
N ALA A 36 1.38 -14.31 8.35
CA ALA A 36 0.51 -13.63 9.29
C ALA A 36 1.15 -13.69 10.69
N VAL A 37 1.64 -12.56 11.16
CA VAL A 37 2.30 -12.42 12.47
C VAL A 37 1.28 -12.03 13.52
N LEU A 38 1.31 -12.75 14.64
CA LEU A 38 0.37 -12.62 15.75
C LEU A 38 1.09 -12.08 17.00
N GLU A 39 0.39 -11.28 17.77
CA GLU A 39 0.74 -10.82 19.12
C GLU A 39 -0.47 -11.14 20.01
N ASP A 40 -0.29 -11.93 21.07
CA ASP A 40 -1.39 -12.34 21.98
C ASP A 40 -2.63 -12.94 21.25
N ASP A 41 -2.40 -13.75 20.21
CA ASP A 41 -3.41 -14.31 19.29
C ASP A 41 -4.14 -13.31 18.37
N GLU A 42 -3.75 -12.04 18.38
CA GLU A 42 -4.28 -11.00 17.50
C GLU A 42 -3.33 -10.73 16.34
N LEU A 43 -3.89 -10.45 15.15
CA LEU A 43 -3.09 -10.19 13.96
C LEU A 43 -2.40 -8.84 14.06
N SER A 44 -1.08 -8.89 14.26
CA SER A 44 -0.23 -7.70 14.36
C SER A 44 0.16 -7.20 12.97
N CYS A 45 0.58 -8.10 12.09
CA CYS A 45 0.97 -7.73 10.74
C CYS A 45 0.86 -8.86 9.72
N VAL A 46 0.73 -8.49 8.45
CA VAL A 46 0.79 -9.42 7.32
C VAL A 46 1.90 -9.03 6.36
N MET A 47 2.73 -10.02 6.01
CA MET A 47 3.78 -9.93 5.01
C MET A 47 3.49 -10.88 3.85
N ARG A 48 3.85 -10.48 2.63
CA ARG A 48 3.68 -11.31 1.43
C ARG A 48 4.94 -11.24 0.59
N LEU A 49 5.44 -12.40 0.19
CA LEU A 49 6.60 -12.58 -0.66
C LEU A 49 6.19 -13.38 -1.89
N ASP A 50 6.71 -13.02 -3.06
CA ASP A 50 6.54 -13.83 -4.26
C ASP A 50 7.32 -15.16 -4.11
N LEU A 51 6.70 -16.28 -4.48
CA LEU A 51 7.41 -17.54 -4.60
C LEU A 51 8.40 -17.43 -5.76
N SER A 52 9.65 -17.77 -5.48
CA SER A 52 10.75 -17.71 -6.44
C SER A 52 11.81 -18.73 -6.06
N GLU A 53 12.77 -18.96 -6.95
CA GLU A 53 13.87 -19.92 -6.70
C GLU A 53 14.71 -19.55 -5.46
N ASP A 54 14.77 -18.27 -5.09
CA ASP A 54 15.52 -17.77 -3.93
C ASP A 54 14.68 -17.67 -2.64
N ILE A 55 13.43 -18.16 -2.63
CA ILE A 55 12.53 -17.98 -1.47
C ILE A 55 13.12 -18.55 -0.17
N LEU A 56 13.88 -19.64 -0.25
CA LEU A 56 14.59 -20.22 0.90
C LEU A 56 15.66 -19.27 1.47
N GLY A 57 16.36 -18.55 0.61
CA GLY A 57 17.34 -17.54 1.03
C GLY A 57 16.67 -16.33 1.69
N MET A 58 15.37 -16.12 1.50
CA MET A 58 14.62 -15.00 2.07
C MET A 58 14.21 -15.25 3.51
N CYS A 59 14.11 -16.50 3.96
CA CYS A 59 13.57 -16.86 5.28
C CYS A 59 14.26 -16.10 6.43
N GLU A 60 15.59 -15.96 6.39
CA GLU A 60 16.36 -15.21 7.40
C GLU A 60 15.99 -13.71 7.42
N ARG A 61 15.80 -13.12 6.24
CA ARG A 61 15.42 -11.71 6.13
C ARG A 61 14.00 -11.48 6.62
N VAL A 62 13.09 -12.40 6.30
CA VAL A 62 11.72 -12.37 6.80
C VAL A 62 11.71 -12.50 8.32
N ALA A 63 12.42 -13.47 8.88
CA ALA A 63 12.49 -13.65 10.33
C ALA A 63 13.03 -12.40 11.04
N THR A 64 14.09 -11.79 10.50
CA THR A 64 14.64 -10.53 11.03
C THR A 64 13.61 -9.40 11.03
N ALA A 65 12.83 -9.27 9.95
CA ALA A 65 11.80 -8.23 9.86
C ALA A 65 10.64 -8.42 10.85
N VAL A 66 10.36 -9.66 11.27
CA VAL A 66 9.32 -9.94 12.29
C VAL A 66 9.77 -9.52 13.69
N VAL A 67 11.06 -9.66 14.02
CA VAL A 67 11.64 -9.28 15.34
C VAL A 67 11.50 -7.80 15.65
N ASP A 68 11.59 -6.97 14.62
CA ASP A 68 11.47 -5.52 14.79
C ASP A 68 10.02 -5.11 15.15
N GLY A 69 9.06 -6.05 15.06
CA GLY A 69 7.67 -5.89 15.47
C GLY A 69 7.33 -6.59 16.79
N PRO A 70 6.11 -6.39 17.30
CA PRO A 70 5.70 -6.91 18.62
C PRO A 70 5.18 -8.36 18.60
N GLY A 71 5.31 -9.09 17.48
CA GLY A 71 4.75 -10.43 17.31
C GLY A 71 5.51 -11.53 18.05
N ASP A 72 4.77 -12.47 18.65
CA ASP A 72 5.32 -13.63 19.36
C ASP A 72 5.22 -14.94 18.56
N SER A 73 4.39 -14.94 17.52
CA SER A 73 4.09 -16.13 16.74
C SER A 73 3.63 -15.79 15.34
N ALA A 74 3.63 -16.78 14.44
CA ALA A 74 3.22 -16.59 13.06
C ALA A 74 2.51 -17.81 12.49
N VAL A 75 1.67 -17.59 11.48
CA VAL A 75 1.10 -18.61 10.60
C VAL A 75 1.54 -18.30 9.17
N ALA A 76 2.05 -19.30 8.46
CA ALA A 76 2.45 -19.14 7.07
C ALA A 76 1.42 -19.78 6.12
N VAL A 77 1.16 -19.11 5.00
CA VAL A 77 0.26 -19.57 3.94
C VAL A 77 1.02 -19.50 2.62
N ILE A 78 1.28 -20.66 2.02
CA ILE A 78 1.86 -20.81 0.69
C ILE A 78 0.70 -20.92 -0.29
N VAL A 79 0.55 -19.95 -1.19
CA VAL A 79 -0.42 -19.98 -2.28
C VAL A 79 0.29 -20.39 -3.55
N ASP A 80 -0.05 -21.57 -4.06
CA ASP A 80 0.61 -22.20 -5.20
C ASP A 80 -0.41 -23.10 -5.93
N GLU A 81 -1.07 -22.58 -6.96
CA GLU A 81 -2.15 -23.27 -7.67
C GLU A 81 -1.64 -24.56 -8.34
N ASP A 82 -0.48 -24.46 -9.00
CA ASP A 82 0.13 -25.57 -9.74
C ASP A 82 0.78 -26.60 -8.79
N GLY A 83 1.37 -26.12 -7.69
CA GLY A 83 2.12 -26.92 -6.74
C GLY A 83 1.28 -27.59 -5.66
N ALA A 84 0.12 -27.03 -5.28
CA ALA A 84 -0.67 -27.53 -4.15
C ALA A 84 -1.15 -28.99 -4.32
N ALA A 85 -1.34 -29.47 -5.55
CA ALA A 85 -1.70 -30.86 -5.85
C ALA A 85 -0.51 -31.71 -6.36
N CYS A 86 0.66 -31.11 -6.52
CA CYS A 86 1.84 -31.75 -7.10
C CYS A 86 2.71 -32.38 -6.02
N ARG A 87 2.86 -33.71 -6.05
CA ARG A 87 3.67 -34.44 -5.04
C ARG A 87 5.12 -33.96 -4.93
N MET A 88 5.73 -33.59 -6.06
CA MET A 88 7.11 -33.07 -6.06
C MET A 88 7.21 -31.67 -5.43
N CYS A 89 6.16 -30.86 -5.58
CA CYS A 89 6.11 -29.53 -4.98
C CYS A 89 5.84 -29.61 -3.48
N CYS A 90 5.09 -30.61 -3.00
CA CYS A 90 4.87 -30.84 -1.57
C CYS A 90 6.19 -30.96 -0.79
N ASP A 91 7.16 -31.71 -1.33
CA ASP A 91 8.50 -31.82 -0.71
C ASP A 91 9.17 -30.44 -0.61
N GLY A 92 9.04 -29.61 -1.65
CA GLY A 92 9.57 -28.24 -1.67
C GLY A 92 8.87 -27.32 -0.68
N HIS A 93 7.55 -27.39 -0.56
CA HIS A 93 6.78 -26.62 0.41
C HIS A 93 7.13 -27.02 1.85
N GLN A 94 7.36 -28.31 2.11
CA GLN A 94 7.80 -28.79 3.41
C GLN A 94 9.20 -28.26 3.75
N VAL A 95 10.15 -28.31 2.81
CA VAL A 95 11.49 -27.73 2.99
C VAL A 95 11.42 -26.22 3.27
N LEU A 96 10.53 -25.50 2.59
CA LEU A 96 10.30 -24.07 2.86
C LEU A 96 9.70 -23.84 4.25
N ALA A 97 8.72 -24.64 4.65
CA ALA A 97 8.11 -24.59 5.97
C ALA A 97 9.15 -24.79 7.08
N ASP A 98 10.00 -25.81 6.93
CA ASP A 98 11.08 -26.12 7.88
C ASP A 98 12.11 -24.99 7.94
N ALA A 99 12.57 -24.48 6.79
CA ALA A 99 13.54 -23.39 6.74
C ALA A 99 13.00 -22.09 7.36
N LEU A 100 11.72 -21.78 7.13
CA LEU A 100 11.04 -20.63 7.73
C LEU A 100 10.86 -20.82 9.23
N GLY A 101 10.46 -22.02 9.67
CA GLY A 101 10.33 -22.38 11.09
C GLY A 101 11.64 -22.22 11.84
N ASP A 102 12.74 -22.73 11.28
CA ASP A 102 14.09 -22.61 11.83
C ASP A 102 14.55 -21.16 11.93
N ALA A 103 14.30 -20.35 10.90
CA ALA A 103 14.65 -18.94 10.89
C ALA A 103 13.88 -18.14 11.96
N LEU A 104 12.56 -18.33 12.04
CA LEU A 104 11.72 -17.68 13.04
C LEU A 104 12.07 -18.14 14.47
N ALA A 105 12.35 -19.42 14.68
CA ALA A 105 12.73 -19.95 15.98
C ALA A 105 14.03 -19.33 16.52
N ARG A 106 15.03 -19.08 15.64
CA ARG A 106 16.26 -18.36 16.01
C ARG A 106 16.00 -16.95 16.52
N THR A 107 14.90 -16.37 16.10
CA THR A 107 14.47 -15.02 16.46
C THR A 107 13.47 -14.95 17.62
N GLY A 108 13.06 -16.09 18.15
CA GLY A 108 12.11 -16.17 19.27
C GLY A 108 10.63 -16.13 18.86
N VAL A 109 10.34 -16.12 17.55
CA VAL A 109 8.98 -16.16 17.01
C VAL A 109 8.57 -17.61 16.75
N ARG A 110 7.44 -18.04 17.29
CA ARG A 110 6.94 -19.41 17.06
C ARG A 110 6.12 -19.49 15.77
N LEU A 111 6.60 -20.22 14.77
CA LEU A 111 5.77 -20.63 13.64
C LEU A 111 4.78 -21.71 14.13
N ARG A 112 3.48 -21.38 14.12
CA ARG A 112 2.42 -22.26 14.64
C ARG A 112 2.07 -23.33 13.62
N ASP A 113 1.75 -22.90 12.42
CA ASP A 113 1.27 -23.73 11.32
C ASP A 113 1.74 -23.17 9.98
N VAL A 114 1.86 -24.07 9.00
CA VAL A 114 2.11 -23.72 7.59
C VAL A 114 1.06 -24.40 6.73
N HIS A 115 0.31 -23.61 5.97
CA HIS A 115 -0.75 -24.09 5.11
C HIS A 115 -0.38 -23.88 3.64
N VAL A 116 -0.60 -24.88 2.81
CA VAL A 116 -0.53 -24.79 1.35
C VAL A 116 -1.95 -24.67 0.82
N VAL A 117 -2.18 -23.72 -0.08
CA VAL A 117 -3.47 -23.37 -0.64
C VAL A 117 -3.37 -23.36 -2.17
N ASP A 118 -4.34 -23.98 -2.84
CA ASP A 118 -4.39 -23.96 -4.31
C ASP A 118 -4.83 -22.58 -4.84
N ARG A 119 -5.95 -22.06 -4.34
CA ARG A 119 -6.50 -20.75 -4.68
C ARG A 119 -7.17 -20.12 -3.47
N VAL A 120 -7.08 -18.81 -3.38
CA VAL A 120 -7.78 -18.03 -2.34
C VAL A 120 -9.08 -17.47 -2.93
N ASP A 121 -10.02 -18.37 -3.22
CA ASP A 121 -11.37 -18.07 -3.73
C ASP A 121 -12.39 -19.11 -3.21
N ALA A 122 -13.68 -18.84 -3.38
CA ALA A 122 -14.75 -19.76 -3.02
C ALA A 122 -14.52 -21.17 -3.60
N GLY A 123 -14.46 -22.17 -2.71
CA GLY A 123 -14.19 -23.56 -3.08
C GLY A 123 -12.71 -23.88 -3.35
N GLY A 124 -11.78 -22.99 -3.00
CA GLY A 124 -10.37 -23.32 -2.84
C GLY A 124 -10.14 -24.30 -1.68
N ARG A 125 -9.00 -24.98 -1.70
CA ARG A 125 -8.61 -26.01 -0.74
C ARG A 125 -7.25 -25.69 -0.12
N TRP A 126 -7.14 -26.01 1.16
CA TRP A 126 -5.91 -25.89 1.92
C TRP A 126 -5.54 -27.22 2.57
N HIS A 127 -4.26 -27.41 2.83
CA HIS A 127 -3.73 -28.52 3.64
C HIS A 127 -2.46 -28.08 4.39
N CYS A 128 -2.07 -28.80 5.42
CA CYS A 128 -0.82 -28.50 6.13
C CYS A 128 0.41 -28.94 5.31
N ALA A 129 1.42 -28.07 5.28
CA ALA A 129 2.68 -28.33 4.57
C ALA A 129 3.51 -29.47 5.20
N ASP A 130 3.29 -29.75 6.48
CA ASP A 130 3.96 -30.82 7.24
C ASP A 130 3.42 -32.23 6.93
N GLY A 131 2.40 -32.34 6.07
CA GLY A 131 1.81 -33.61 5.70
C GLY A 131 1.00 -34.30 6.81
N CYS A 132 0.60 -33.59 7.87
CA CYS A 132 -0.18 -34.17 8.97
C CYS A 132 -1.58 -34.68 8.56
N GLY A 133 -2.02 -34.38 7.34
CA GLY A 133 -3.30 -34.83 6.78
C GLY A 133 -4.49 -33.94 7.11
N LEU A 134 -4.27 -32.85 7.86
CA LEU A 134 -5.28 -31.81 8.03
C LEU A 134 -5.37 -30.93 6.78
N GLY A 135 -6.60 -30.54 6.46
CA GLY A 135 -6.92 -29.71 5.32
C GLY A 135 -8.43 -29.57 5.17
N GLY A 136 -8.86 -28.75 4.21
CA GLY A 136 -10.27 -28.48 4.00
C GLY A 136 -10.52 -27.49 2.88
N GLU A 137 -11.76 -27.07 2.74
CA GLU A 137 -12.12 -25.93 1.91
C GLU A 137 -11.85 -24.63 2.68
N ILE A 138 -11.51 -23.57 1.95
CA ILE A 138 -11.39 -22.23 2.53
C ILE A 138 -12.77 -21.60 2.67
N ASP A 139 -12.94 -20.70 3.64
CA ASP A 139 -14.15 -19.88 3.75
C ASP A 139 -14.21 -18.91 2.54
N ASP A 140 -15.39 -18.42 2.17
CA ASP A 140 -15.54 -17.47 1.07
C ASP A 140 -14.84 -16.13 1.42
N PRO A 141 -13.78 -15.72 0.69
CA PRO A 141 -13.07 -14.48 0.98
C PRO A 141 -13.93 -13.22 0.90
N HIS A 142 -14.92 -13.20 0.00
CA HIS A 142 -15.82 -12.06 -0.20
C HIS A 142 -16.87 -11.94 0.92
N ALA A 143 -17.16 -13.04 1.61
CA ALA A 143 -18.06 -13.07 2.76
C ALA A 143 -17.32 -12.92 4.11
N SER A 144 -15.99 -12.75 4.09
CA SER A 144 -15.21 -12.64 5.32
C SER A 144 -15.52 -11.33 6.07
N PRO A 145 -15.58 -11.33 7.43
CA PRO A 145 -15.81 -10.11 8.19
C PRO A 145 -14.71 -9.05 7.98
N VAL A 146 -13.48 -9.48 7.69
CA VAL A 146 -12.36 -8.58 7.37
C VAL A 146 -12.59 -7.89 6.02
N ALA A 147 -13.12 -8.60 5.01
CA ALA A 147 -13.51 -7.99 3.75
C ALA A 147 -14.63 -6.95 3.95
N ALA A 148 -15.64 -7.26 4.78
CA ALA A 148 -16.70 -6.32 5.11
C ALA A 148 -16.15 -5.05 5.81
N ALA A 149 -15.24 -5.21 6.78
CA ALA A 149 -14.59 -4.08 7.45
C ALA A 149 -13.74 -3.24 6.48
N ALA A 150 -12.94 -3.88 5.63
CA ALA A 150 -12.13 -3.20 4.63
C ALA A 150 -12.97 -2.33 3.68
N VAL A 151 -14.11 -2.84 3.21
CA VAL A 151 -15.05 -2.09 2.35
C VAL A 151 -15.71 -0.94 3.10
N LEU A 152 -16.10 -1.13 4.37
CA LEU A 152 -16.64 -0.06 5.22
C LEU A 152 -15.62 1.07 5.45
N ASP A 153 -14.33 0.74 5.52
CA ASP A 153 -13.22 1.70 5.58
C ASP A 153 -12.88 2.33 4.21
N GLY A 154 -13.66 2.03 3.17
CA GLY A 154 -13.51 2.58 1.82
C GLY A 154 -12.39 1.95 1.00
N ARG A 155 -11.82 0.82 1.45
CA ARG A 155 -10.80 0.09 0.69
C ARG A 155 -11.45 -0.65 -0.48
N ARG A 156 -10.79 -0.62 -1.63
CA ARG A 156 -11.16 -1.46 -2.77
C ARG A 156 -10.45 -2.81 -2.65
N LEU A 157 -11.22 -3.88 -2.83
CA LEU A 157 -10.69 -5.22 -2.94
C LEU A 157 -10.47 -5.53 -4.43
N TYR A 158 -9.23 -5.76 -4.80
CA TYR A 158 -8.86 -6.10 -6.17
C TYR A 158 -8.82 -7.62 -6.33
N THR A 159 -9.12 -8.11 -7.52
CA THR A 159 -9.02 -9.56 -7.79
C THR A 159 -7.58 -9.97 -7.98
N ARG A 160 -6.75 -9.09 -8.57
CA ARG A 160 -5.33 -9.36 -8.83
C ARG A 160 -4.47 -8.15 -8.53
N ARG A 161 -3.20 -8.42 -8.24
CA ARG A 161 -2.18 -7.37 -8.06
C ARG A 161 -1.99 -6.51 -9.32
N SER A 162 -2.11 -7.10 -10.51
CA SER A 162 -2.01 -6.36 -11.77
C SER A 162 -3.08 -5.28 -11.91
N GLU A 163 -4.30 -5.53 -11.41
CA GLU A 163 -5.35 -4.51 -11.40
C GLU A 163 -4.98 -3.31 -10.52
N LEU A 164 -4.25 -3.56 -9.42
CA LEU A 164 -3.73 -2.51 -8.56
C LEU A 164 -2.60 -1.73 -9.24
N GLN A 165 -1.76 -2.38 -10.06
CA GLN A 165 -0.77 -1.71 -10.89
C GLN A 165 -1.43 -0.83 -11.95
N ASP A 166 -2.53 -1.30 -12.55
CA ASP A 166 -3.30 -0.56 -13.53
C ASP A 166 -3.93 0.72 -12.96
N VAL A 167 -4.14 0.80 -11.63
CA VAL A 167 -4.61 2.02 -10.95
C VAL A 167 -3.65 3.19 -11.18
N VAL A 168 -2.33 2.95 -11.13
CA VAL A 168 -1.32 4.01 -11.27
C VAL A 168 -0.67 4.05 -12.66
N ALA A 169 -1.00 3.08 -13.53
CA ALA A 169 -0.44 3.00 -14.88
C ALA A 169 -0.72 4.26 -15.72
N PRO A 170 0.25 4.72 -16.54
CA PRO A 170 0.02 5.85 -17.44
C PRO A 170 -1.15 5.59 -18.39
N THR A 171 -2.00 6.59 -18.61
CA THR A 171 -3.24 6.42 -19.40
C THR A 171 -3.01 6.55 -20.90
N ASP A 172 -2.12 7.46 -21.34
CA ASP A 172 -1.81 7.65 -22.77
C ASP A 172 -0.35 8.09 -22.99
N PRO A 173 0.50 7.26 -23.61
CA PRO A 173 1.88 7.61 -23.95
C PRO A 173 2.00 8.83 -24.89
N VAL A 174 1.03 9.05 -25.78
CA VAL A 174 1.05 10.17 -26.75
C VAL A 174 0.76 11.48 -26.03
N GLN A 175 -0.24 11.50 -25.15
CA GLN A 175 -0.53 12.64 -24.27
C GLN A 175 0.68 12.98 -23.39
N ALA A 176 1.32 11.96 -22.80
CA ALA A 176 2.51 12.14 -21.97
C ALA A 176 3.68 12.77 -22.75
N ALA A 177 3.86 12.41 -24.03
CA ALA A 177 4.88 13.02 -24.89
C ALA A 177 4.60 14.50 -25.18
N GLY A 178 3.34 14.87 -25.44
CA GLY A 178 2.94 16.27 -25.62
C GLY A 178 3.17 17.11 -24.36
N LEU A 179 2.83 16.55 -23.20
CA LEU A 179 3.02 17.21 -21.92
C LEU A 179 4.50 17.43 -21.57
N ARG A 180 5.38 16.50 -21.95
CA ARG A 180 6.84 16.63 -21.72
C ARG A 180 7.41 17.91 -22.31
N ALA A 181 6.98 18.30 -23.51
CA ALA A 181 7.48 19.52 -24.15
C ALA A 181 7.05 20.78 -23.38
N ALA A 182 5.79 20.82 -22.93
CA ALA A 182 5.26 21.93 -22.13
C ALA A 182 5.95 22.03 -20.75
N LEU A 183 6.19 20.89 -20.08
CA LEU A 183 6.91 20.82 -18.80
C LEU A 183 8.34 21.36 -18.91
N LEU A 184 9.07 20.98 -19.97
CA LEU A 184 10.42 21.50 -20.21
C LEU A 184 10.42 23.00 -20.48
N ALA A 185 9.46 23.50 -21.26
CA ALA A 185 9.32 24.92 -21.55
C ALA A 185 9.00 25.73 -20.27
N HIS A 186 8.07 25.23 -19.44
CA HIS A 186 7.71 25.88 -18.19
C HIS A 186 8.90 25.90 -17.20
N ALA A 187 9.60 24.77 -17.03
CA ALA A 187 10.80 24.72 -16.19
C ALA A 187 11.92 25.65 -16.66
N ALA A 188 12.02 25.92 -17.97
CA ALA A 188 13.01 26.83 -18.54
C ALA A 188 12.61 28.32 -18.51
N SER A 189 11.34 28.63 -18.23
CA SER A 189 10.82 30.01 -18.28
C SER A 189 11.42 30.93 -17.20
N HIS A 190 11.99 30.38 -16.13
CA HIS A 190 12.47 31.11 -14.95
C HIS A 190 11.42 32.03 -14.30
N ASP A 191 10.12 31.84 -14.61
CA ASP A 191 9.03 32.48 -13.89
C ASP A 191 8.94 31.84 -12.49
N GLU A 192 9.61 32.46 -11.53
CA GLU A 192 9.51 32.09 -10.11
C GLU A 192 8.15 32.54 -9.58
N GLU A 193 7.17 31.67 -9.72
CA GLU A 193 5.89 31.80 -9.02
C GLU A 193 6.10 31.65 -7.50
N ASP A 194 5.39 32.45 -6.71
CA ASP A 194 5.41 32.37 -5.25
C ASP A 194 4.98 30.95 -4.80
N PRO A 195 5.80 30.23 -4.00
CA PRO A 195 5.43 28.94 -3.43
C PRO A 195 4.06 28.94 -2.74
N ALA A 196 3.64 30.07 -2.15
CA ALA A 196 2.33 30.18 -1.53
C ALA A 196 1.18 30.11 -2.56
N ASP A 197 1.36 30.70 -3.75
CA ASP A 197 0.40 30.62 -4.85
C ASP A 197 0.35 29.22 -5.47
N GLN A 198 1.51 28.56 -5.57
CA GLN A 198 1.59 27.17 -6.03
C GLN A 198 0.82 26.22 -5.11
N VAL A 199 0.96 26.37 -3.78
CA VAL A 199 0.17 25.58 -2.81
C VAL A 199 -1.32 25.91 -2.92
N ARG A 200 -1.70 27.20 -2.99
CA ARG A 200 -3.10 27.62 -3.16
C ARG A 200 -3.74 27.01 -4.41
N HIS A 201 -2.99 27.00 -5.52
CA HIS A 201 -3.43 26.40 -6.76
C HIS A 201 -3.66 24.89 -6.63
N ALA A 202 -2.73 24.15 -6.03
CA ALA A 202 -2.90 22.72 -5.78
C ALA A 202 -4.12 22.40 -4.91
N VAL A 203 -4.36 23.19 -3.85
CA VAL A 203 -5.57 23.07 -3.02
C VAL A 203 -6.84 23.32 -3.83
N ALA A 204 -6.86 24.37 -4.66
CA ALA A 204 -8.00 24.67 -5.52
C ALA A 204 -8.29 23.53 -6.51
N MET A 205 -7.24 22.94 -7.11
CA MET A 205 -7.36 21.82 -8.05
C MET A 205 -7.83 20.53 -7.40
N ALA A 206 -7.41 20.25 -6.16
CA ALA A 206 -7.94 19.11 -5.41
C ALA A 206 -9.47 19.26 -5.23
N VAL A 207 -9.92 20.44 -4.77
CA VAL A 207 -11.35 20.72 -4.57
C VAL A 207 -12.14 20.69 -5.88
N ALA A 208 -11.56 21.17 -7.00
CA ALA A 208 -12.18 21.13 -8.32
C ALA A 208 -12.34 19.69 -8.84
N THR A 209 -11.31 18.85 -8.65
CA THR A 209 -11.33 17.43 -9.02
C THR A 209 -12.50 16.68 -8.37
N ALA A 210 -12.80 17.01 -7.11
CA ALA A 210 -13.96 16.47 -6.37
C ALA A 210 -15.32 16.77 -7.02
N ARG A 211 -15.40 17.86 -7.79
CA ARG A 211 -16.60 18.31 -8.51
C ARG A 211 -16.70 17.71 -9.91
N GLY A 212 -15.74 16.87 -10.29
CA GLY A 212 -15.62 16.29 -11.64
C GLY A 212 -15.01 17.24 -12.66
N GLU A 213 -14.37 18.33 -12.21
CA GLU A 213 -13.61 19.22 -13.08
C GLU A 213 -12.23 18.59 -13.34
N CYS A 214 -11.82 18.50 -14.60
CA CYS A 214 -10.50 18.00 -14.97
C CYS A 214 -9.54 19.18 -15.15
N PRO A 215 -8.34 19.15 -14.53
CA PRO A 215 -7.30 20.14 -14.80
C PRO A 215 -6.97 20.18 -16.29
N ASP A 216 -6.78 21.38 -16.84
CA ASP A 216 -6.31 21.51 -18.22
C ASP A 216 -4.80 21.25 -18.31
N VAL A 217 -4.24 21.35 -19.53
CA VAL A 217 -2.82 21.07 -19.76
C VAL A 217 -1.93 22.04 -18.98
N ASP A 218 -2.31 23.32 -18.88
CA ASP A 218 -1.50 24.34 -18.21
C ASP A 218 -1.53 24.13 -16.69
N ASP A 219 -2.69 23.78 -16.13
CA ASP A 219 -2.83 23.39 -14.72
C ASP A 219 -1.98 22.16 -14.40
N VAL A 220 -2.02 21.11 -15.25
CA VAL A 220 -1.20 19.91 -15.07
C VAL A 220 0.29 20.23 -15.10
N VAL A 221 0.73 21.07 -16.05
CA VAL A 221 2.14 21.51 -16.15
C VAL A 221 2.56 22.27 -14.90
N ARG A 222 1.75 23.25 -14.48
CA ARG A 222 2.02 24.09 -13.32
C ARG A 222 2.09 23.25 -12.04
N LEU A 223 1.15 22.33 -11.84
CA LEU A 223 1.16 21.40 -10.70
C LEU A 223 2.40 20.51 -10.72
N ALA A 224 2.68 19.84 -11.84
CA ALA A 224 3.81 18.93 -11.96
C ALA A 224 5.16 19.63 -11.71
N CYS A 225 5.32 20.87 -12.17
CA CYS A 225 6.49 21.69 -11.88
C CYS A 225 6.54 22.15 -10.41
N ALA A 226 5.41 22.55 -9.84
CA ALA A 226 5.31 22.95 -8.43
C ALA A 226 5.69 21.81 -7.47
N LEU A 227 5.38 20.55 -7.82
CA LEU A 227 5.76 19.38 -7.02
C LEU A 227 7.27 19.15 -6.92
N ALA A 228 8.06 19.65 -7.89
CA ALA A 228 9.51 19.58 -7.83
C ALA A 228 10.11 20.57 -6.81
N VAL A 229 9.34 21.57 -6.36
CA VAL A 229 9.77 22.57 -5.37
C VAL A 229 9.61 21.98 -3.96
N PRO A 230 10.70 21.75 -3.19
CA PRO A 230 10.61 21.00 -1.94
C PRO A 230 9.66 21.62 -0.90
N CYS A 231 9.66 22.94 -0.72
CA CYS A 231 8.76 23.58 0.26
C CYS A 231 7.28 23.47 -0.12
N VAL A 232 6.96 23.47 -1.41
CA VAL A 232 5.59 23.27 -1.91
C VAL A 232 5.17 21.83 -1.69
N ARG A 233 5.95 20.87 -2.20
CA ARG A 233 5.69 19.44 -2.01
C ARG A 233 5.54 19.07 -0.54
N ASP A 234 6.45 19.54 0.31
CA ASP A 234 6.44 19.22 1.73
C ASP A 234 5.21 19.82 2.44
N THR A 235 4.70 20.96 1.95
CA THR A 235 3.42 21.53 2.39
C THR A 235 2.24 20.64 1.97
N LEU A 236 2.26 20.10 0.76
CA LEU A 236 1.16 19.31 0.20
C LEU A 236 0.96 17.95 0.87
N TYR A 237 1.96 17.39 1.57
CA TYR A 237 1.74 16.20 2.43
C TYR A 237 0.69 16.44 3.53
N ALA A 238 0.49 17.70 3.96
CA ALA A 238 -0.54 18.01 4.94
C ALA A 238 -1.98 17.79 4.43
N LEU A 239 -2.19 17.75 3.11
CA LEU A 239 -3.52 17.52 2.54
C LEU A 239 -4.05 16.12 2.86
N ALA A 240 -3.17 15.12 2.94
CA ALA A 240 -3.53 13.74 3.29
C ALA A 240 -4.11 13.59 4.71
N VAL A 241 -3.91 14.58 5.58
CA VAL A 241 -4.48 14.62 6.95
C VAL A 241 -5.46 15.79 7.14
N SER A 242 -5.88 16.42 6.05
CA SER A 242 -6.83 17.54 6.04
C SER A 242 -8.26 17.07 5.78
N SER A 243 -9.21 18.00 5.80
CA SER A 243 -10.61 17.76 5.45
C SER A 243 -10.84 17.45 3.96
N ILE A 244 -9.80 17.60 3.11
CA ILE A 244 -9.87 17.33 1.66
C ILE A 244 -8.93 16.19 1.22
N ALA A 245 -8.66 15.24 2.13
CA ALA A 245 -7.67 14.18 1.88
C ALA A 245 -8.02 13.31 0.66
N ASP A 246 -9.29 12.96 0.50
CA ASP A 246 -9.78 12.11 -0.60
C ASP A 246 -9.66 12.87 -1.94
N GLU A 247 -9.96 14.16 -1.93
CA GLU A 247 -9.83 15.06 -3.08
C GLU A 247 -8.38 15.23 -3.53
N ALA A 248 -7.47 15.38 -2.57
CA ALA A 248 -6.04 15.46 -2.87
C ALA A 248 -5.51 14.13 -3.42
N GLU A 249 -5.90 12.99 -2.83
CA GLU A 249 -5.56 11.64 -3.34
C GLU A 249 -5.99 11.47 -4.80
N ALA A 250 -7.21 11.89 -5.15
CA ALA A 250 -7.72 11.83 -6.52
C ALA A 250 -6.91 12.71 -7.49
N LEU A 251 -6.50 13.91 -7.09
CA LEU A 251 -5.64 14.79 -7.88
C LEU A 251 -4.27 14.13 -8.14
N TRP A 252 -3.63 13.58 -7.11
CA TRP A 252 -2.33 12.91 -7.23
C TRP A 252 -2.40 11.69 -8.13
N LEU A 253 -3.48 10.91 -8.04
CA LEU A 253 -3.74 9.79 -8.93
C LEU A 253 -3.87 10.24 -10.39
N GLY A 254 -4.63 11.32 -10.65
CA GLY A 254 -4.76 11.89 -11.99
C GLY A 254 -3.42 12.34 -12.58
N LEU A 255 -2.60 13.06 -11.78
CA LEU A 255 -1.26 13.48 -12.17
C LEU A 255 -0.32 12.28 -12.41
N ALA A 256 -0.31 11.29 -11.51
CA ALA A 256 0.52 10.11 -11.64
C ALA A 256 0.23 9.28 -12.90
N ARG A 257 -1.00 9.34 -13.41
CA ARG A 257 -1.43 8.65 -14.65
C ARG A 257 -1.20 9.44 -15.93
N THR A 258 -0.91 10.74 -15.86
CA THR A 258 -0.83 11.64 -17.04
C THR A 258 0.56 12.22 -17.25
N VAL A 259 1.26 12.54 -16.16
CA VAL A 259 2.56 13.20 -16.18
C VAL A 259 3.68 12.20 -16.51
N PRO A 260 4.62 12.53 -17.42
CA PRO A 260 5.78 11.69 -17.69
C PRO A 260 6.89 11.84 -16.63
N PHE A 261 7.81 10.89 -16.57
CA PHE A 261 9.05 11.06 -15.79
C PHE A 261 9.95 12.18 -16.35
N PRO A 262 10.68 12.93 -15.50
CA PRO A 262 10.83 12.71 -14.05
C PRO A 262 9.70 13.24 -13.15
N TRP A 263 8.88 14.20 -13.62
CA TRP A 263 7.85 14.87 -12.80
C TRP A 263 6.79 13.93 -12.20
N ARG A 264 6.56 12.77 -12.85
CA ARG A 264 5.66 11.72 -12.33
C ARG A 264 6.04 11.22 -10.94
N ALA A 265 7.33 11.23 -10.58
CA ALA A 265 7.82 10.67 -9.33
C ALA A 265 7.18 11.34 -8.10
N ASP A 266 7.13 12.69 -8.06
CA ASP A 266 6.57 13.41 -6.93
C ASP A 266 5.04 13.20 -6.80
N ALA A 267 4.32 13.05 -7.91
CA ALA A 267 2.90 12.73 -7.89
C ALA A 267 2.64 11.32 -7.33
N LEU A 268 3.43 10.33 -7.74
CA LEU A 268 3.37 8.97 -7.21
C LEU A 268 3.71 8.91 -5.71
N VAL A 269 4.65 9.73 -5.25
CA VAL A 269 5.02 9.80 -3.83
C VAL A 269 3.95 10.47 -2.99
N LEU A 270 3.31 11.55 -3.48
CA LEU A 270 2.17 12.16 -2.80
C LEU A 270 0.96 11.22 -2.73
N LEU A 271 0.70 10.46 -3.80
CA LEU A 271 -0.30 9.40 -3.81
C LEU A 271 0.06 8.33 -2.76
N GLY A 272 1.29 7.80 -2.80
CA GLY A 272 1.77 6.79 -1.86
C GLY A 272 1.69 7.26 -0.41
N PHE A 273 2.03 8.51 -0.12
CA PHE A 273 1.88 9.09 1.21
C PHE A 273 0.40 9.16 1.65
N SER A 274 -0.50 9.57 0.76
CA SER A 274 -1.94 9.67 1.04
C SER A 274 -2.54 8.31 1.36
N THR A 275 -2.21 7.30 0.55
CA THR A 275 -2.67 5.92 0.75
C THR A 275 -2.06 5.31 2.01
N TYR A 276 -0.80 5.64 2.35
CA TYR A 276 -0.16 5.16 3.57
C TYR A 276 -0.87 5.72 4.79
N VAL A 277 -1.08 7.03 4.83
CA VAL A 277 -1.83 7.70 5.90
C VAL A 277 -3.20 7.06 6.12
N ARG A 278 -3.92 6.72 5.04
CA ARG A 278 -5.23 6.05 5.10
C ARG A 278 -5.16 4.57 5.50
N GLY A 279 -3.98 3.95 5.52
CA GLY A 279 -3.77 2.55 5.86
C GLY A 279 -3.88 1.58 4.68
N ASP A 280 -3.82 2.08 3.45
CA ASP A 280 -3.81 1.31 2.21
C ASP A 280 -2.36 0.99 1.79
N GLY A 281 -1.72 0.13 2.58
CA GLY A 281 -0.36 -0.35 2.32
C GLY A 281 -0.14 -0.98 0.93
N PRO A 282 -1.10 -1.72 0.35
CA PRO A 282 -0.95 -2.30 -0.98
C PRO A 282 -0.82 -1.23 -2.06
N LEU A 283 -1.75 -0.27 -2.13
CA LEU A 283 -1.67 0.82 -3.11
C LEU A 283 -0.47 1.72 -2.85
N THR A 284 -0.09 1.92 -1.58
CA THR A 284 1.15 2.61 -1.20
C THR A 284 2.37 1.94 -1.81
N GLY A 285 2.52 0.62 -1.65
CA GLY A 285 3.65 -0.13 -2.20
C GLY A 285 3.71 -0.06 -3.72
N ILE A 286 2.55 -0.12 -4.40
CA ILE A 286 2.47 0.02 -5.86
C ILE A 286 2.86 1.43 -6.32
N ALA A 287 2.36 2.48 -5.68
CA ALA A 287 2.66 3.86 -6.03
C ALA A 287 4.15 4.19 -5.78
N VAL A 288 4.68 3.82 -4.61
CA VAL A 288 6.09 4.04 -4.23
C VAL A 288 7.04 3.21 -5.09
N GLY A 289 6.71 1.94 -5.35
CA GLY A 289 7.50 1.08 -6.25
C GLY A 289 7.58 1.66 -7.65
N ALA A 290 6.44 2.09 -8.21
CA ALA A 290 6.43 2.75 -9.52
C ALA A 290 7.25 4.06 -9.55
N ALA A 291 7.31 4.79 -8.43
CA ALA A 291 8.15 5.98 -8.32
C ALA A 291 9.65 5.62 -8.34
N LEU A 292 10.05 4.59 -7.59
CA LEU A 292 11.43 4.11 -7.52
C LEU A 292 11.91 3.48 -8.83
N ASP A 293 11.04 2.77 -9.55
CA ASP A 293 11.36 2.19 -10.85
C ASP A 293 11.75 3.27 -11.88
N GLY A 294 11.06 4.42 -11.86
CA GLY A 294 11.34 5.53 -12.77
C GLY A 294 12.31 6.59 -12.23
N ALA A 295 12.51 6.64 -10.92
CA ALA A 295 13.40 7.57 -10.24
C ALA A 295 14.07 6.91 -9.01
N PRO A 296 15.08 6.04 -9.21
CA PRO A 296 15.69 5.24 -8.13
C PRO A 296 16.31 6.05 -6.99
N GLU A 297 16.73 7.29 -7.26
CA GLU A 297 17.35 8.20 -6.28
C GLU A 297 16.33 9.09 -5.53
N HIS A 298 15.02 8.87 -5.72
CA HIS A 298 14.00 9.72 -5.12
C HIS A 298 13.89 9.49 -3.60
N ARG A 299 14.57 10.33 -2.82
CA ARG A 299 14.72 10.19 -1.35
C ARG A 299 13.44 9.88 -0.59
N MET A 300 12.35 10.61 -0.84
CA MET A 300 11.09 10.37 -0.11
C MET A 300 10.44 9.03 -0.51
N ALA A 301 10.60 8.60 -1.77
CA ALA A 301 10.08 7.31 -2.20
C ALA A 301 10.82 6.19 -1.46
N SER A 302 12.15 6.28 -1.37
CA SER A 302 12.96 5.32 -0.61
C SER A 302 12.58 5.31 0.87
N MET A 303 12.36 6.48 1.48
CA MET A 303 11.94 6.57 2.89
C MET A 303 10.57 5.92 3.12
N LEU A 304 9.60 6.11 2.23
CA LEU A 304 8.28 5.50 2.35
C LEU A 304 8.32 3.99 2.10
N ASP A 305 9.11 3.53 1.13
CA ASP A 305 9.32 2.10 0.90
C ASP A 305 9.95 1.45 2.13
N GLU A 306 11.04 2.01 2.64
CA GLU A 306 11.69 1.54 3.87
C GLU A 306 10.74 1.51 5.07
N ALA A 307 9.90 2.54 5.24
CA ALA A 307 8.90 2.56 6.30
C ALA A 307 7.85 1.45 6.11
N LEU A 308 7.42 1.19 4.88
CA LEU A 308 6.44 0.15 4.54
C LEU A 308 7.02 -1.27 4.73
N GLN A 309 8.30 -1.46 4.41
CA GLN A 309 9.02 -2.72 4.64
C GLN A 309 9.22 -2.98 6.14
N ARG A 310 9.50 -1.93 6.93
CA ARG A 310 9.64 -2.02 8.40
C ARG A 310 8.32 -2.02 9.17
N GLY A 311 7.18 -1.91 8.50
CA GLY A 311 5.88 -1.97 9.18
C GLY A 311 5.52 -0.77 10.04
N VAL A 312 6.04 0.41 9.71
CA VAL A 312 5.69 1.65 10.42
C VAL A 312 4.17 1.87 10.37
N ARG A 313 3.56 2.19 11.51
CA ARG A 313 2.10 2.31 11.59
C ARG A 313 1.61 3.58 10.88
N PRO A 314 0.44 3.56 10.21
CA PRO A 314 -0.13 4.75 9.55
C PRO A 314 -0.22 5.99 10.45
N GLU A 315 -0.48 5.80 11.75
CA GLU A 315 -0.55 6.88 12.75
C GLU A 315 0.78 7.63 12.88
N GLN A 316 1.90 6.92 12.81
CA GLN A 316 3.23 7.52 12.85
C GLN A 316 3.52 8.29 11.55
N ILE A 317 3.05 7.79 10.40
CA ILE A 317 3.16 8.51 9.12
C ILE A 317 2.29 9.76 9.11
N ARG A 318 1.10 9.75 9.75
CA ARG A 318 0.26 10.94 9.92
C ARG A 318 0.98 12.08 10.62
N GLU A 319 1.86 11.79 11.58
CA GLU A 319 2.67 12.82 12.25
C GLU A 319 3.61 13.55 11.29
N LEU A 320 4.14 12.86 10.26
CA LEU A 320 4.91 13.50 9.19
C LEU A 320 4.06 14.49 8.41
N GLY A 321 2.79 14.16 8.13
CA GLY A 321 1.85 15.06 7.45
C GLY A 321 1.60 16.35 8.23
N LEU A 322 1.68 16.30 9.58
CA LEU A 322 1.56 17.50 10.42
C LEU A 322 2.72 18.48 10.24
N SER A 323 3.88 18.02 9.77
CA SER A 323 5.01 18.90 9.46
C SER A 323 4.69 19.84 8.30
N GLY A 324 3.87 19.41 7.33
CA GLY A 324 3.42 20.22 6.20
C GLY A 324 2.63 21.47 6.63
N TYR A 325 1.79 21.38 7.68
CA TYR A 325 1.13 22.56 8.24
C TYR A 325 2.12 23.60 8.80
N ARG A 326 3.26 23.16 9.34
CA ARG A 326 4.32 24.09 9.81
C ARG A 326 5.04 24.75 8.64
N VAL A 327 5.17 24.06 7.50
CA VAL A 327 5.70 24.66 6.27
C VAL A 327 4.70 25.68 5.73
N ALA A 328 3.41 25.33 5.66
CA ALA A 328 2.34 26.23 5.23
C ALA A 328 2.32 27.55 6.02
N GLN A 329 2.45 27.48 7.35
CA GLN A 329 2.52 28.67 8.20
C GLN A 329 3.71 29.58 7.86
N ARG A 330 4.86 29.00 7.53
CA ARG A 330 6.05 29.77 7.10
C ARG A 330 5.85 30.42 5.72
N LEU A 331 5.07 29.77 4.85
CA LEU A 331 4.69 30.29 3.53
C LEU A 331 3.49 31.27 3.60
N GLY A 332 2.84 31.44 4.76
CA GLY A 332 1.64 32.26 4.89
C GLY A 332 0.43 31.70 4.15
N VAL A 333 0.33 30.37 4.05
CA VAL A 333 -0.80 29.68 3.40
C VAL A 333 -1.70 29.05 4.45
N ASP A 334 -3.00 29.35 4.36
CA ASP A 334 -4.03 28.66 5.13
C ASP A 334 -4.42 27.37 4.41
N LEU A 335 -4.08 26.23 5.01
CA LEU A 335 -4.49 24.92 4.51
C LEU A 335 -5.87 24.53 5.04
N PRO A 336 -6.60 23.65 4.32
CA PRO A 336 -7.84 23.06 4.81
C PRO A 336 -7.66 22.47 6.21
N PRO A 337 -8.65 22.61 7.11
CA PRO A 337 -8.49 22.21 8.49
C PRO A 337 -8.36 20.69 8.63
N ARG A 338 -7.78 20.25 9.74
CA ARG A 338 -7.81 18.84 10.12
C ARG A 338 -9.23 18.43 10.49
N PRO A 339 -9.71 17.23 10.10
CA PRO A 339 -10.98 16.71 10.60
C PRO A 339 -10.94 16.64 12.13
N THR A 340 -11.91 17.25 12.81
CA THR A 340 -12.09 17.04 14.25
C THR A 340 -12.64 15.64 14.46
N PHE A 341 -11.79 14.68 14.84
CA PHE A 341 -12.25 13.36 15.25
C PHE A 341 -13.15 13.49 16.49
N GLY A 342 -14.46 13.25 16.32
CA GLY A 342 -15.45 13.40 17.40
C GLY A 342 -16.93 13.37 17.02
N GLY A 343 -17.30 13.07 15.77
CA GLY A 343 -18.70 12.90 15.37
C GLY A 343 -18.84 11.74 14.42
N ALA A 344 -19.67 10.75 14.77
CA ALA A 344 -20.07 9.68 13.87
C ALA A 344 -20.47 10.29 12.51
N ARG A 345 -19.89 9.78 11.42
CA ARG A 345 -20.31 10.14 10.07
C ARG A 345 -21.82 9.86 9.96
N PRO A 346 -22.66 10.85 9.62
CA PRO A 346 -24.05 10.55 9.30
C PRO A 346 -24.05 9.68 8.03
N SER A 347 -24.72 8.54 8.12
CA SER A 347 -25.05 7.71 6.96
C SER A 347 -25.72 8.61 5.91
N ARG A 348 -25.11 8.68 4.72
CA ARG A 348 -25.77 9.30 3.56
C ARG A 348 -26.94 8.40 3.12
N PRO A 349 -28.06 9.01 2.68
CA PRO A 349 -29.31 8.32 2.40
C PRO A 349 -29.25 7.37 1.21
#